data_AF-A0A833ZUU4-F1
#
_entry.id   AF-A0A833ZUU4-F1
#
_cell.length_a   1.000
_cell.length_b   1.000
_cell.length_c   1.000
_cell.angle_alpha   90.00
_cell.angle_beta   90.00
_cell.angle_gamma   90.00
#
_symmetry.space_group_name_H-M   'P 1'
#
loop_
_entity.id
_entity.type
_entity.pdbx_description
1 polymer ?
#
loop_
_entity_poly.entity_id
_entity_poly.type
_entity_poly.pdbx_seq_one_letter_code
_entity_poly.pdbx_strand_id
1 'polypeptide(L)'
;MLAPAAGQGPRVDLATLVEAWLERVCAHLGLGVQEPHPGERAAFVAYALAFPRAFQGLLDTYSVRRSGLPNFLAVALALGELGYRAVGVRLDSGDLLQQAQEIRGLFRTTAAQFQAPWLQSVPIAVSNNIDEEELARLAQEGSEVDVVGIGTSVVTCPRQPSLGCVYKLVSVGGQPRMKLTEDPEKQTLPGSKAAFRLLGPDGTLLLDVLQLAEEPPPRAGQELRVWPRGAREPCTVQPAQVEQLLQLWVQQGQLCEPLPSLAESRAFAQLGLSRLGPDHRRLEQPAPYQVALSEKLQALLHRLSAGAPQ
;
A
#
# COMPACT_ATOMS: atom_id res chain seq x y z
N MET A 1 25.79 24.68 18.63
CA MET A 1 25.22 26.02 18.36
C MET A 1 24.17 25.93 17.26
N LEU A 2 22.93 26.37 17.53
CA LEU A 2 21.82 26.45 16.58
C LEU A 2 21.36 27.91 16.43
N ALA A 3 21.06 28.34 15.21
CA ALA A 3 20.52 29.68 14.97
C ALA A 3 19.00 29.71 15.17
N PRO A 4 18.39 30.83 15.60
CA PRO A 4 16.94 30.96 15.63
C PRO A 4 16.31 30.82 14.24
N ALA A 5 15.09 30.27 14.16
CA ALA A 5 14.40 30.01 12.90
C ALA A 5 14.10 31.27 12.08
N ALA A 6 13.92 32.41 12.76
CA ALA A 6 13.70 33.72 12.15
C ALA A 6 15.00 34.33 11.54
N GLY A 7 16.16 33.71 11.75
CA GLY A 7 17.45 34.18 11.24
C GLY A 7 18.02 35.42 11.95
N GLN A 8 17.35 35.91 12.98
CA GLN A 8 17.76 37.06 13.79
C GLN A 8 18.13 36.60 15.20
N GLY A 9 19.24 37.12 15.74
CA GLY A 9 19.71 36.83 17.09
C GLY A 9 20.94 35.92 17.17
N PRO A 10 21.54 35.78 18.37
CA PRO A 10 22.72 34.95 18.56
C PRO A 10 22.38 33.47 18.41
N ARG A 11 23.37 32.67 18.01
CA ARG A 11 23.24 31.21 18.07
C ARG A 11 23.19 30.78 19.52
N VAL A 12 22.41 29.75 19.80
CA VAL A 12 22.23 29.18 21.14
C VAL A 12 22.93 27.82 21.21
N ASP A 13 23.52 27.49 22.36
CA ASP A 13 23.95 26.12 22.61
C ASP A 13 22.73 25.24 22.88
N LEU A 14 22.32 24.48 21.86
CA LEU A 14 21.15 23.62 21.94
C LEU A 14 21.30 22.56 23.03
N ALA A 15 22.51 22.03 23.27
CA ALA A 15 22.70 20.98 24.26
C ALA A 15 22.37 21.49 25.67
N THR A 16 22.92 22.66 26.04
CA THR A 16 22.63 23.31 27.32
C THR A 16 21.15 23.67 27.46
N LEU A 17 20.53 24.17 26.39
CA LEU A 17 19.10 24.49 26.41
C LEU A 17 18.24 23.24 26.64
N VAL A 18 18.62 22.13 26.02
CA VAL A 18 17.94 20.85 26.18
C VAL A 18 18.08 20.29 27.59
N GLU A 19 19.23 20.48 28.26
CA GLU A 19 19.39 20.09 29.67
C GLU A 19 18.43 20.86 30.58
N ALA A 20 18.30 22.18 30.39
CA ALA A 20 17.33 22.99 31.14
C ALA A 20 15.88 22.56 30.90
N TRP A 21 15.53 22.17 29.67
CA TRP A 21 14.21 21.64 29.36
C TRP A 21 13.98 20.24 29.92
N LEU A 22 15.01 19.40 29.97
CA LEU A 22 14.91 18.05 30.51
C LEU A 22 14.48 18.05 31.97
N GLU A 23 15.03 18.96 32.79
CA GLU A 23 14.61 19.10 34.19
C GLU A 23 13.12 19.39 34.33
N ARG A 24 12.61 20.33 33.52
CA ARG A 24 11.19 20.72 33.51
C ARG A 24 10.30 19.57 33.04
N VAL A 25 10.72 18.84 32.00
CA VAL A 25 10.00 17.69 31.46
C VAL A 25 9.98 16.53 32.46
N CYS A 26 11.11 16.19 33.06
CA CYS A 26 11.18 15.15 34.09
C CYS A 26 10.30 15.48 35.29
N ALA A 27 10.29 16.74 35.75
CA ALA A 27 9.39 17.19 36.80
C ALA A 27 7.91 17.02 36.41
N HIS A 28 7.53 17.35 35.17
CA HIS A 28 6.16 17.15 34.68
C HIS A 28 5.76 15.67 34.59
N LEU A 29 6.70 14.80 34.19
CA LEU A 29 6.48 13.37 34.01
C LEU A 29 6.66 12.55 35.28
N GLY A 30 7.10 13.16 36.39
CA GLY A 30 7.38 12.45 37.64
C GLY A 30 8.61 11.53 37.57
N LEU A 31 9.63 11.92 36.80
CA LEU A 31 10.87 11.16 36.59
C LEU A 31 12.07 11.86 37.24
N GLY A 32 13.06 11.09 37.64
CA GLY A 32 14.40 11.59 37.96
C GLY A 32 15.15 12.02 36.69
N VAL A 33 15.85 13.15 36.74
CA VAL A 33 16.61 13.71 35.60
C VAL A 33 17.75 12.79 35.13
N GLN A 34 18.20 11.89 36.00
CA GLN A 34 19.21 10.87 35.70
C GLN A 34 18.67 9.66 34.92
N GLU A 35 17.35 9.51 34.81
CA GLU A 35 16.75 8.34 34.13
C GLU A 35 16.87 8.40 32.60
N PRO A 36 16.59 9.54 31.92
CA PRO A 36 16.66 9.59 30.47
C PRO A 36 18.09 9.47 29.95
N HIS A 37 18.30 8.51 29.04
CA HIS A 37 19.63 8.11 28.60
C HIS A 37 20.38 9.28 27.93
N PRO A 38 21.57 9.66 28.43
CA PRO A 38 22.29 10.84 27.92
C PRO A 38 22.79 10.65 26.48
N GLY A 39 23.16 9.44 26.10
CA GLY A 39 23.56 9.14 24.71
C GLY A 39 22.40 9.23 23.72
N GLU A 40 21.18 8.91 24.15
CA GLU A 40 19.99 9.04 23.29
C GLU A 40 19.66 10.53 23.10
N ARG A 41 19.74 11.32 24.18
CA ARG A 41 19.64 12.78 24.13
C ARG A 41 20.68 13.40 23.22
N ALA A 42 21.94 12.98 23.32
CA ALA A 42 23.01 13.46 22.45
C ALA A 42 22.72 13.16 20.97
N ALA A 43 22.20 11.97 20.66
CA ALA A 43 21.77 11.64 19.31
C ALA A 43 20.62 12.51 18.80
N PHE A 44 19.61 12.79 19.64
CA PHE A 44 18.51 13.70 19.29
C PHE A 44 18.98 15.14 19.09
N VAL A 45 19.86 15.65 19.96
CA VAL A 45 20.47 16.98 19.79
C VAL A 45 21.26 17.04 18.49
N ALA A 46 22.08 16.03 18.19
CA ALA A 46 22.83 15.96 16.93
C ALA A 46 21.89 15.97 15.71
N TYR A 47 20.81 15.19 15.75
CA TYR A 47 19.80 15.18 14.69
C TYR A 47 19.09 16.54 14.55
N ALA A 48 18.72 17.16 15.67
CA ALA A 48 18.10 18.49 15.70
C ALA A 48 19.01 19.59 15.17
N LEU A 49 20.32 19.52 15.42
CA LEU A 49 21.29 20.45 14.86
C LEU A 49 21.40 20.33 13.33
N ALA A 50 21.33 19.11 12.80
CA ALA A 50 21.36 18.86 11.36
C ALA A 50 20.02 19.17 10.67
N PHE A 51 18.91 18.85 11.32
CA PHE A 51 17.55 18.90 10.77
C PHE A 51 16.57 19.66 11.69
N PRO A 52 16.82 20.93 12.02
CA PRO A 52 16.01 21.65 13.02
C PRO A 52 14.56 21.85 12.57
N ARG A 53 14.30 21.90 11.25
CA ARG A 53 12.94 22.00 10.67
C ARG A 53 12.25 20.64 10.46
N ALA A 54 12.97 19.54 10.67
CA ALA A 54 12.50 18.19 10.40
C ALA A 54 12.89 17.21 11.53
N PHE A 55 13.01 17.71 12.76
CA PHE A 55 13.42 16.92 13.91
C PHE A 55 12.39 15.81 14.20
N GLN A 56 12.87 14.57 14.28
CA GLN A 56 12.09 13.38 14.61
C GLN A 56 12.78 12.58 15.71
N GLY A 57 12.00 11.90 16.55
CA GLY A 57 12.54 11.06 17.65
C GLY A 57 12.16 9.58 17.50
N LEU A 58 13.16 8.69 17.50
CA LEU A 58 12.96 7.24 17.67
C LEU A 58 12.87 6.93 19.17
N LEU A 59 11.70 6.58 19.68
CA LEU A 59 11.43 6.62 21.12
C LEU A 59 11.79 5.34 21.87
N ASP A 60 12.00 4.23 21.18
CA ASP A 60 12.04 2.90 21.76
C ASP A 60 13.41 2.22 21.70
N THR A 61 14.49 3.00 21.62
CA THR A 61 15.87 2.45 21.69
C THR A 61 16.15 1.85 23.08
N TYR A 62 15.71 2.53 24.14
CA TYR A 62 15.85 2.07 25.52
C TYR A 62 14.49 1.85 26.17
N SER A 63 13.86 2.93 26.66
CA SER A 63 12.52 2.91 27.25
C SER A 63 11.75 4.11 26.76
N VAL A 64 10.60 3.88 26.13
CA VAL A 64 9.73 4.96 25.64
C VAL A 64 9.40 5.94 26.75
N ARG A 65 8.88 5.45 27.88
CA ARG A 65 8.40 6.31 28.98
C ARG A 65 9.53 6.94 29.79
N ARG A 66 10.62 6.20 30.06
CA ARG A 66 11.69 6.66 30.97
C ARG A 66 12.86 7.33 30.27
N SER A 67 12.96 7.22 28.94
CA SER A 67 14.10 7.75 28.17
C SER A 67 13.68 8.46 26.89
N GLY A 68 13.10 7.74 25.93
CA GLY A 68 12.87 8.27 24.58
C GLY A 68 11.95 9.49 24.59
N LEU A 69 10.80 9.37 25.24
CA LEU A 69 9.82 10.45 25.34
C LEU A 69 10.33 11.67 26.12
N PRO A 70 10.90 11.56 27.34
CA PRO A 70 11.45 12.74 28.03
C PRO A 70 12.58 13.40 27.24
N ASN A 71 13.48 12.63 26.61
CA ASN A 71 14.52 13.19 25.75
C ASN A 71 13.93 13.89 24.52
N PHE A 72 12.94 13.29 23.86
CA PHE A 72 12.26 13.90 22.72
C PHE A 72 11.59 15.22 23.10
N LEU A 73 10.81 15.23 24.18
CA LEU A 73 10.11 16.43 24.65
C LEU A 73 11.08 17.55 25.01
N ALA A 74 12.19 17.23 25.68
CA ALA A 74 13.21 18.22 26.02
C ALA A 74 13.81 18.87 24.76
N VAL A 75 14.14 18.08 23.74
CA VAL A 75 14.67 18.59 22.45
C VAL A 75 13.60 19.35 21.67
N ALA A 76 12.39 18.82 21.59
CA ALA A 76 11.29 19.43 20.85
C ALA A 76 10.89 20.80 21.43
N LEU A 77 10.83 20.93 22.75
CA LEU A 77 10.51 22.19 23.43
C LEU A 77 11.65 23.21 23.30
N ALA A 78 12.91 22.78 23.44
CA ALA A 78 14.07 23.62 23.18
C ALA A 78 14.10 24.16 21.74
N LEU A 79 13.78 23.32 20.75
CA LEU A 79 13.58 23.74 19.36
C LEU A 79 12.42 24.72 19.21
N GLY A 80 11.32 24.49 19.93
CA GLY A 80 10.16 25.36 20.00
C GLY A 80 10.49 26.79 20.40
N GLU A 81 11.32 26.98 21.42
CA GLU A 81 11.78 28.30 21.86
C GLU A 81 12.58 29.05 20.78
N LEU A 82 13.29 28.30 19.93
CA LEU A 82 14.04 28.85 18.80
C LEU A 82 13.16 29.05 17.54
N GLY A 83 11.86 28.79 17.62
CA GLY A 83 10.90 28.94 16.52
C GLY A 83 10.83 27.76 15.56
N TYR A 84 11.43 26.62 15.91
CA TYR A 84 11.31 25.37 15.16
C TYR A 84 10.18 24.49 15.72
N ARG A 85 9.86 23.41 15.01
CA ARG A 85 8.85 22.42 15.44
C ARG A 85 9.35 21.03 15.11
N ALA A 86 9.11 20.09 16.03
CA ALA A 86 9.29 18.67 15.75
C ALA A 86 8.26 18.21 14.71
N VAL A 87 8.62 17.23 13.89
CA VAL A 87 7.77 16.75 12.78
C VAL A 87 7.30 15.31 12.95
N GLY A 88 7.73 14.61 14.00
CA GLY A 88 7.19 13.29 14.31
C GLY A 88 7.99 12.50 15.35
N VAL A 89 7.41 11.40 15.78
CA VAL A 89 8.08 10.35 16.56
C VAL A 89 7.89 9.00 15.91
N ARG A 90 8.79 8.05 16.18
CA ARG A 90 8.70 6.67 15.69
C ARG A 90 8.75 5.66 16.84
N LEU A 91 7.92 4.63 16.75
CA LEU A 91 7.98 3.39 17.53
C LEU A 91 8.24 2.21 16.59
N ASP A 92 9.04 1.24 17.05
CA ASP A 92 9.42 0.05 16.30
C ASP A 92 9.24 -1.25 17.12
N SER A 93 8.64 -1.18 18.31
CA SER A 93 8.49 -2.32 19.20
C SER A 93 7.44 -2.07 20.30
N GLY A 94 6.89 -3.15 20.86
CA GLY A 94 5.88 -3.09 21.92
C GLY A 94 4.44 -3.15 21.40
N ASP A 95 3.48 -2.81 22.25
CA ASP A 95 2.10 -2.62 21.85
C ASP A 95 1.95 -1.22 21.22
N LEU A 96 2.11 -1.17 19.91
CA LEU A 96 2.15 0.07 19.14
C LEU A 96 0.86 0.91 19.30
N LEU A 97 -0.30 0.26 19.37
CA LEU A 97 -1.59 0.94 19.52
C LEU A 97 -1.70 1.57 20.91
N GLN A 98 -1.43 0.79 21.96
CA GLN A 98 -1.44 1.29 23.33
C GLN A 98 -0.41 2.41 23.51
N GLN A 99 0.82 2.22 23.04
CA GLN A 99 1.87 3.22 23.17
C GLN A 99 1.55 4.51 22.42
N ALA A 100 0.96 4.44 21.23
CA ALA A 100 0.53 5.63 20.49
C ALA A 100 -0.51 6.44 21.26
N GLN A 101 -1.49 5.77 21.88
CA GLN A 101 -2.51 6.42 22.72
C GLN A 101 -1.89 7.08 23.95
N GLU A 102 -0.97 6.39 24.62
CA GLU A 102 -0.25 6.92 25.78
C GLU A 102 0.61 8.14 25.42
N ILE A 103 1.35 8.07 24.31
CA ILE A 103 2.19 9.16 23.81
C ILE A 103 1.32 10.36 23.47
N ARG A 104 0.20 10.17 22.76
CA ARG A 104 -0.71 11.28 22.44
C ARG A 104 -1.27 11.92 23.70
N GLY A 105 -1.66 11.11 24.70
CA GLY A 105 -2.09 11.62 26.00
C GLY A 105 -1.03 12.53 26.64
N LEU A 106 0.23 12.09 26.65
CA LEU A 106 1.35 12.87 27.19
C LEU A 106 1.67 14.12 26.35
N PHE A 107 1.55 14.06 25.02
CA PHE A 107 1.66 15.23 24.17
C PHE A 107 0.59 16.27 24.51
N ARG A 108 -0.66 15.86 24.76
CA ARG A 108 -1.75 16.77 25.17
C ARG A 108 -1.45 17.44 26.52
N THR A 109 -1.07 16.67 27.54
CA THR A 109 -0.78 17.24 28.87
C THR A 109 0.44 18.15 28.85
N THR A 110 1.51 17.73 28.15
CA THR A 110 2.75 18.50 28.01
C THR A 110 2.52 19.80 27.23
N ALA A 111 1.72 19.74 26.15
CA ALA A 111 1.33 20.91 25.37
C ALA A 111 0.59 21.94 26.22
N ALA A 112 -0.33 21.50 27.08
CA ALA A 112 -1.05 22.37 28.00
C ALA A 112 -0.11 22.97 29.06
N GLN A 113 0.74 22.13 29.68
CA GLN A 113 1.67 22.54 30.73
C GLN A 113 2.69 23.58 30.27
N PHE A 114 3.23 23.43 29.05
CA PHE A 114 4.29 24.29 28.53
C PHE A 114 3.82 25.24 27.43
N GLN A 115 2.50 25.41 27.26
CA GLN A 115 1.89 26.30 26.26
C GLN A 115 2.42 26.05 24.83
N ALA A 116 2.59 24.78 24.46
CA ALA A 116 3.12 24.33 23.19
C ALA A 116 2.07 23.54 22.37
N PRO A 117 1.01 24.20 21.85
CA PRO A 117 -0.14 23.51 21.26
C PRO A 117 0.20 22.66 20.03
N TRP A 118 1.27 23.00 19.30
CA TRP A 118 1.76 22.23 18.15
C TRP A 118 2.20 20.81 18.49
N LEU A 119 2.54 20.54 19.76
CA LEU A 119 2.97 19.23 20.21
C LEU A 119 1.84 18.18 20.12
N GLN A 120 0.59 18.61 20.27
CA GLN A 120 -0.58 17.72 20.22
C GLN A 120 -0.77 17.06 18.86
N SER A 121 -0.34 17.74 17.80
CA SER A 121 -0.46 17.30 16.41
C SER A 121 0.83 16.70 15.84
N VAL A 122 1.84 16.41 16.68
CA VAL A 122 3.08 15.77 16.22
C VAL A 122 2.74 14.35 15.74
N PRO A 123 3.04 13.99 14.48
CA PRO A 123 2.74 12.67 13.94
C PRO A 123 3.42 11.53 14.71
N ILE A 124 2.71 10.43 14.90
CA ILE A 124 3.22 9.17 15.47
C ILE A 124 3.34 8.16 14.33
N ALA A 125 4.59 7.83 13.99
CA ALA A 125 4.92 6.78 13.04
C ALA A 125 5.17 5.46 13.79
N VAL A 126 4.74 4.35 13.21
CA VAL A 126 5.03 3.01 13.72
C VAL A 126 5.62 2.13 12.62
N SER A 127 6.52 1.24 12.98
CA SER A 127 7.07 0.20 12.11
C SER A 127 7.30 -1.09 12.90
N ASN A 128 7.78 -2.14 12.22
CA ASN A 128 8.15 -3.49 12.69
C ASN A 128 7.12 -4.58 12.40
N ASN A 129 7.46 -5.46 11.45
CA ASN A 129 6.72 -6.69 11.13
C ASN A 129 5.18 -6.53 11.01
N ILE A 130 4.74 -5.39 10.47
CA ILE A 130 3.33 -5.10 10.26
C ILE A 130 2.85 -5.89 9.04
N ASP A 131 1.88 -6.77 9.24
CA ASP A 131 1.14 -7.48 8.19
C ASP A 131 -0.26 -6.87 8.02
N GLU A 132 -1.13 -7.53 7.24
CA GLU A 132 -2.48 -7.02 6.98
C GLU A 132 -3.39 -7.02 8.23
N GLU A 133 -3.17 -7.96 9.16
CA GLU A 133 -3.95 -8.05 10.41
C GLU A 133 -3.55 -6.92 11.37
N GLU A 134 -2.25 -6.73 11.57
CA GLU A 134 -1.73 -5.64 12.41
C GLU A 134 -2.05 -4.28 11.78
N LEU A 135 -1.93 -4.13 10.45
CA LEU A 135 -2.32 -2.90 9.76
C LEU A 135 -3.81 -2.59 9.98
N ALA A 136 -4.68 -3.59 9.90
CA ALA A 136 -6.10 -3.42 10.16
C ALA A 136 -6.34 -2.94 11.60
N ARG A 137 -5.63 -3.51 12.59
CA ARG A 137 -5.68 -3.08 13.99
C ARG A 137 -5.24 -1.63 14.17
N LEU A 138 -4.12 -1.24 13.54
CA LEU A 138 -3.56 0.11 13.62
C LEU A 138 -4.41 1.15 12.87
N ALA A 139 -5.21 0.74 11.89
CA ALA A 139 -6.08 1.61 11.11
C ALA A 139 -7.51 1.74 11.68
N GLN A 140 -7.82 1.08 12.81
CA GLN A 140 -9.13 1.19 13.45
C GLN A 140 -9.42 2.61 13.96
N GLU A 141 -10.71 2.94 14.05
CA GLU A 141 -11.17 4.19 14.64
C GLU A 141 -10.67 4.32 16.08
N GLY A 142 -10.14 5.48 16.44
CA GLY A 142 -9.54 5.73 17.76
C GLY A 142 -8.06 5.34 17.88
N SER A 143 -7.43 4.86 16.80
CA SER A 143 -5.97 4.79 16.71
C SER A 143 -5.37 6.19 16.68
N GLU A 144 -4.27 6.37 17.41
CA GLU A 144 -3.50 7.63 17.47
C GLU A 144 -2.24 7.58 16.57
N VAL A 145 -2.12 6.53 15.76
CA VAL A 145 -1.04 6.32 14.78
C VAL A 145 -1.36 7.09 13.50
N ASP A 146 -0.40 7.90 13.04
CA ASP A 146 -0.54 8.73 11.84
C ASP A 146 0.14 8.12 10.60
N VAL A 147 1.20 7.35 10.81
CA VAL A 147 2.03 6.79 9.72
C VAL A 147 2.40 5.35 10.05
N VAL A 148 2.24 4.45 9.06
CA VAL A 148 2.60 3.04 9.19
C VAL A 148 3.70 2.69 8.19
N GLY A 149 4.86 2.29 8.68
CA GLY A 149 6.00 1.81 7.90
C GLY A 149 5.99 0.29 7.78
N ILE A 150 5.80 -0.23 6.57
CA ILE A 150 5.78 -1.66 6.29
C ILE A 150 6.99 -2.03 5.42
N GLY A 151 7.79 -2.99 5.89
CA GLY A 151 8.96 -3.50 5.17
C GLY A 151 8.72 -4.90 4.61
N THR A 152 9.17 -5.90 5.36
CA THR A 152 9.22 -7.30 4.94
C THR A 152 7.94 -7.81 4.30
N SER A 153 6.78 -7.62 4.95
CA SER A 153 5.50 -8.17 4.47
C SER A 153 5.11 -7.71 3.07
N VAL A 154 5.35 -6.44 2.73
CA VAL A 154 5.07 -5.88 1.39
C VAL A 154 6.04 -6.40 0.33
N VAL A 155 7.30 -6.64 0.71
CA VAL A 155 8.34 -7.06 -0.25
C VAL A 155 8.32 -8.55 -0.50
N THR A 156 8.07 -9.36 0.53
CA THR A 156 8.17 -10.82 0.45
C THR A 156 6.83 -11.51 0.19
N CYS A 157 5.70 -10.82 0.39
CA CYS A 157 4.35 -11.36 0.25
C CYS A 157 4.23 -12.75 0.92
N PRO A 158 4.47 -12.87 2.24
CA PRO A 158 4.77 -14.15 2.89
C PRO A 158 3.67 -15.22 2.72
N ARG A 159 2.40 -14.81 2.56
CA ARG A 159 1.26 -15.70 2.30
C ARG A 159 1.28 -16.32 0.90
N GLN A 160 1.79 -15.59 -0.09
CA GLN A 160 1.89 -16.01 -1.49
C GLN A 160 3.06 -15.29 -2.17
N PRO A 161 4.30 -15.78 -2.02
CA PRO A 161 5.50 -15.10 -2.53
C PRO A 161 5.63 -15.17 -4.06
N SER A 162 4.70 -15.85 -4.75
CA SER A 162 4.71 -15.99 -6.20
C SER A 162 3.29 -15.97 -6.78
N LEU A 163 3.12 -15.24 -7.89
CA LEU A 163 1.84 -15.16 -8.61
C LEU A 163 1.55 -16.38 -9.50
N GLY A 164 2.57 -17.15 -9.89
CA GLY A 164 2.40 -18.31 -10.79
C GLY A 164 2.25 -17.95 -12.28
N CYS A 165 2.76 -16.79 -12.71
CA CYS A 165 2.72 -16.37 -14.12
C CYS A 165 3.42 -17.36 -15.05
N VAL A 166 2.87 -17.53 -16.26
CA VAL A 166 3.43 -18.41 -17.29
C VAL A 166 3.54 -17.71 -18.65
N TYR A 167 4.58 -18.03 -19.41
CA TYR A 167 4.71 -17.68 -20.82
C TYR A 167 4.48 -18.93 -21.67
N LYS A 168 3.54 -18.85 -22.63
CA LYS A 168 3.13 -19.99 -23.45
C LYS A 168 2.91 -19.59 -24.90
N LEU A 169 3.39 -20.44 -25.80
CA LEU A 169 3.14 -20.33 -27.24
C LEU A 169 1.69 -20.72 -27.54
N VAL A 170 0.95 -19.81 -28.19
CA VAL A 170 -0.47 -20.03 -28.53
C VAL A 170 -0.74 -20.18 -30.03
N SER A 171 0.21 -19.77 -30.89
CA SER A 171 0.11 -19.88 -32.35
C SER A 171 1.50 -19.82 -33.01
N VAL A 172 1.70 -20.57 -34.11
CA VAL A 172 2.90 -20.51 -34.98
C VAL A 172 2.46 -20.59 -36.43
N GLY A 173 2.94 -19.67 -37.28
CA GLY A 173 2.56 -19.63 -38.69
C GLY A 173 1.04 -19.52 -38.90
N GLY A 174 0.35 -18.81 -38.00
CA GLY A 174 -1.11 -18.71 -37.98
C GLY A 174 -1.84 -19.94 -37.44
N GLN A 175 -1.14 -21.04 -37.15
CA GLN A 175 -1.75 -22.28 -36.65
C GLN A 175 -1.80 -22.29 -35.12
N PRO A 176 -2.99 -22.45 -34.50
CA PRO A 176 -3.13 -22.53 -33.05
C PRO A 176 -2.29 -23.64 -32.42
N ARG A 177 -1.81 -23.40 -31.20
CA ARG A 177 -1.07 -24.36 -30.37
C ARG A 177 -1.72 -24.44 -29.00
N MET A 178 -1.81 -25.66 -28.48
CA MET A 178 -2.37 -25.97 -27.17
C MET A 178 -1.46 -26.97 -26.48
N LYS A 179 -1.09 -26.70 -25.23
CA LYS A 179 -0.48 -27.72 -24.38
C LYS A 179 -1.60 -28.58 -23.79
N LEU A 180 -1.54 -29.86 -24.10
CA LEU A 180 -2.32 -30.90 -23.43
C LEU A 180 -1.55 -31.41 -22.22
N THR A 181 -2.29 -31.79 -21.19
CA THR A 181 -1.76 -32.23 -19.90
C THR A 181 -2.84 -33.04 -19.22
N GLU A 182 -2.41 -34.06 -18.48
CA GLU A 182 -3.29 -34.93 -17.68
C GLU A 182 -4.07 -34.15 -16.63
N ASP A 183 -3.49 -33.05 -16.15
CA ASP A 183 -4.14 -32.07 -15.28
C ASP A 183 -4.95 -31.05 -16.11
N PRO A 184 -6.30 -31.10 -16.10
CA PRO A 184 -7.15 -30.23 -16.91
C PRO A 184 -6.99 -28.74 -16.56
N GLU A 185 -6.59 -28.41 -15.34
CA GLU A 185 -6.40 -27.01 -14.91
C GLU A 185 -5.14 -26.40 -15.53
N LYS A 186 -4.17 -27.23 -15.92
CA LYS A 186 -2.93 -26.81 -16.58
C LYS A 186 -3.05 -26.73 -18.11
N GLN A 187 -4.22 -27.04 -18.67
CA GLN A 187 -4.46 -26.93 -20.11
C GLN A 187 -4.51 -25.46 -20.52
N THR A 188 -3.68 -25.10 -21.50
CA THR A 188 -3.60 -23.72 -22.01
C THR A 188 -4.67 -23.44 -23.05
N LEU A 189 -5.15 -22.21 -23.18
CA LEU A 189 -6.08 -21.84 -24.25
C LEU A 189 -5.36 -21.60 -25.60
N PRO A 190 -5.83 -22.21 -26.71
CA PRO A 190 -5.20 -22.08 -28.02
C PRO A 190 -5.39 -20.70 -28.66
N GLY A 191 -4.64 -20.43 -29.73
CA GLY A 191 -4.91 -19.35 -30.69
C GLY A 191 -4.49 -17.95 -30.24
N SER A 192 -4.38 -17.04 -31.21
CA SER A 192 -4.28 -15.61 -30.92
C SER A 192 -5.61 -15.11 -30.38
N LYS A 193 -5.60 -14.31 -29.32
CA LYS A 193 -6.81 -13.93 -28.58
C LYS A 193 -6.89 -12.42 -28.34
N ALA A 194 -8.11 -11.93 -28.25
CA ALA A 194 -8.46 -10.64 -27.70
C ALA A 194 -9.20 -10.84 -26.36
N ALA A 195 -9.05 -9.89 -25.45
CA ALA A 195 -9.63 -9.95 -24.11
C ALA A 195 -10.45 -8.69 -23.84
N PHE A 196 -11.67 -8.89 -23.33
CA PHE A 196 -12.64 -7.83 -23.08
C PHE A 196 -13.24 -7.97 -21.69
N ARG A 197 -13.49 -6.85 -21.03
CA ARG A 197 -14.23 -6.78 -19.78
C ARG A 197 -15.65 -6.34 -20.05
N LEU A 198 -16.60 -7.10 -19.54
CA LEU A 198 -18.03 -6.82 -19.66
C LEU A 198 -18.52 -6.12 -18.40
N LEU A 199 -19.18 -4.97 -18.55
CA LEU A 199 -19.68 -4.19 -17.43
C LEU A 199 -21.21 -4.03 -17.46
N GLY A 200 -21.79 -3.97 -16.27
CA GLY A 200 -23.19 -3.62 -16.05
C GLY A 200 -23.46 -2.12 -16.24
N PRO A 201 -24.75 -1.70 -16.21
CA PRO A 201 -25.15 -0.32 -16.45
C PRO A 201 -24.61 0.68 -15.41
N ASP A 202 -24.32 0.21 -14.21
CA ASP A 202 -23.73 0.95 -13.09
C ASP A 202 -22.19 0.86 -13.03
N GLY A 203 -21.56 0.25 -14.04
CA GLY A 203 -20.11 0.05 -14.08
C GLY A 203 -19.62 -1.14 -13.25
N THR A 204 -20.53 -1.98 -12.73
CA THR A 204 -20.17 -3.25 -12.08
C THR A 204 -19.47 -4.19 -13.05
N LEU A 205 -18.45 -4.88 -12.57
CA LEU A 205 -17.72 -5.86 -13.37
C LEU A 205 -18.51 -7.17 -13.43
N LEU A 206 -18.94 -7.58 -14.62
CA LEU A 206 -19.71 -8.81 -14.81
C LEU A 206 -18.77 -10.02 -14.95
N LEU A 207 -17.91 -10.00 -15.98
CA LEU A 207 -16.90 -11.02 -16.28
C LEU A 207 -15.92 -10.52 -17.33
N ASP A 208 -14.79 -11.22 -17.49
CA ASP A 208 -13.89 -11.03 -18.62
C ASP A 208 -14.15 -12.11 -19.70
N VAL A 209 -14.21 -11.72 -20.96
CA VAL A 209 -14.34 -12.61 -22.13
C VAL A 209 -13.02 -12.69 -22.88
N LEU A 210 -12.60 -13.92 -23.16
CA LEU A 210 -11.57 -14.22 -24.15
C LEU A 210 -12.24 -14.67 -25.46
N GLN A 211 -11.81 -14.07 -26.57
CA GLN A 211 -12.24 -14.45 -27.91
C GLN A 211 -11.04 -14.55 -28.84
N LEU A 212 -11.20 -15.18 -30.00
CA LEU A 212 -10.17 -15.20 -31.03
C LEU A 212 -9.95 -13.78 -31.58
N ALA A 213 -8.71 -13.45 -31.94
CA ALA A 213 -8.34 -12.09 -32.36
C ALA A 213 -9.07 -11.64 -33.64
N GLU A 214 -9.48 -12.57 -34.50
CA GLU A 214 -10.25 -12.32 -35.72
C GLU A 214 -11.76 -12.12 -35.48
N GLU A 215 -12.26 -12.38 -34.26
CA GLU A 215 -13.66 -12.15 -33.94
C GLU A 215 -13.97 -10.66 -33.84
N PRO A 216 -15.15 -10.21 -34.33
CA PRO A 216 -15.57 -8.84 -34.09
C PRO A 216 -15.65 -8.58 -32.57
N PRO A 217 -15.23 -7.41 -32.08
CA PRO A 217 -15.35 -7.06 -30.66
C PRO A 217 -16.82 -7.13 -30.18
N PRO A 218 -17.06 -7.58 -28.94
CA PRO A 218 -18.38 -7.49 -28.32
C PRO A 218 -18.85 -6.03 -28.27
N ARG A 219 -20.16 -5.81 -28.34
CA ARG A 219 -20.77 -4.47 -28.33
C ARG A 219 -21.68 -4.29 -27.13
N ALA A 220 -21.69 -3.08 -26.59
CA ALA A 220 -22.66 -2.68 -25.58
C ALA A 220 -24.09 -2.89 -26.08
N GLY A 221 -24.96 -3.40 -25.21
CA GLY A 221 -26.37 -3.66 -25.49
C GLY A 221 -26.64 -4.89 -26.36
N GLN A 222 -25.62 -5.60 -26.83
CA GLN A 222 -25.79 -6.82 -27.64
C GLN A 222 -25.69 -8.07 -26.76
N GLU A 223 -26.64 -8.99 -26.91
CA GLU A 223 -26.52 -10.31 -26.27
C GLU A 223 -25.30 -11.08 -26.80
N LEU A 224 -24.53 -11.63 -25.87
CA LEU A 224 -23.36 -12.43 -26.13
C LEU A 224 -23.52 -13.78 -25.42
N ARG A 225 -23.41 -14.86 -26.18
CA ARG A 225 -23.37 -16.22 -25.66
C ARG A 225 -21.92 -16.61 -25.37
N VAL A 226 -21.63 -16.96 -24.11
CA VAL A 226 -20.28 -17.24 -23.62
C VAL A 226 -20.23 -18.52 -22.80
N TRP A 227 -19.06 -19.13 -22.71
CA TRP A 227 -18.79 -20.30 -21.86
C TRP A 227 -17.92 -19.88 -20.69
N PRO A 228 -18.49 -19.67 -19.49
CA PRO A 228 -17.68 -19.51 -18.29
C PRO A 228 -16.73 -20.69 -18.11
N ARG A 229 -15.50 -20.42 -17.68
CA ARG A 229 -14.49 -21.46 -17.45
C ARG A 229 -15.00 -22.48 -16.43
N GLY A 230 -14.99 -23.76 -16.81
CA GLY A 230 -15.49 -24.86 -15.99
C GLY A 230 -16.99 -25.12 -16.06
N ALA A 231 -17.76 -24.26 -16.75
CA ALA A 231 -19.19 -24.50 -16.96
C ALA A 231 -19.43 -25.59 -18.00
N ARG A 232 -20.49 -26.38 -17.80
CA ARG A 232 -20.95 -27.40 -18.76
C ARG A 232 -21.80 -26.81 -19.87
N GLU A 233 -22.48 -25.69 -19.58
CA GLU A 233 -23.41 -25.03 -20.47
C GLU A 233 -23.03 -23.55 -20.65
N PRO A 234 -23.32 -22.96 -21.81
CA PRO A 234 -23.12 -21.54 -22.02
C PRO A 234 -24.12 -20.71 -21.24
N CYS A 235 -23.78 -19.46 -20.96
CA CYS A 235 -24.70 -18.44 -20.50
C CYS A 235 -24.81 -17.30 -21.52
N THR A 236 -25.91 -16.55 -21.44
CA THR A 236 -26.11 -15.33 -22.24
C THR A 236 -25.92 -14.12 -21.34
N VAL A 237 -25.12 -13.16 -21.79
CA VAL A 237 -24.85 -11.90 -21.09
C VAL A 237 -25.08 -10.74 -22.05
N GLN A 238 -25.72 -9.67 -21.57
CA GLN A 238 -25.89 -8.43 -22.32
C GLN A 238 -25.17 -7.30 -21.58
N PRO A 239 -23.91 -6.98 -21.95
CA PRO A 239 -23.15 -5.94 -21.28
C PRO A 239 -23.70 -4.55 -21.60
N ALA A 240 -23.73 -3.66 -20.62
CA ALA A 240 -24.02 -2.25 -20.86
C ALA A 240 -22.80 -1.51 -21.40
N GLN A 241 -21.59 -1.96 -21.03
CA GLN A 241 -20.32 -1.42 -21.55
C GLN A 241 -19.33 -2.56 -21.79
N VAL A 242 -18.39 -2.33 -22.72
CA VAL A 242 -17.34 -3.28 -23.08
C VAL A 242 -16.02 -2.54 -23.09
N GLU A 243 -15.05 -3.01 -22.29
CA GLU A 243 -13.70 -2.47 -22.23
C GLU A 243 -12.70 -3.46 -22.85
N GLN A 244 -11.84 -3.03 -23.76
CA GLN A 244 -10.75 -3.86 -24.27
C GLN A 244 -9.58 -3.85 -23.27
N LEU A 245 -9.10 -5.04 -22.88
CA LEU A 245 -8.09 -5.16 -21.82
C LEU A 245 -6.65 -5.09 -22.33
N LEU A 246 -6.40 -5.59 -23.54
CA LEU A 246 -5.05 -5.61 -24.13
C LEU A 246 -4.91 -4.46 -25.12
N GLN A 247 -3.98 -3.55 -24.84
CA GLN A 247 -3.61 -2.43 -25.69
C GLN A 247 -2.28 -2.68 -26.41
N LEU A 248 -2.14 -2.14 -27.62
CA LEU A 248 -0.93 -2.26 -28.42
C LEU A 248 0.12 -1.25 -27.96
N TRP A 249 1.11 -1.72 -27.19
CA TRP A 249 2.21 -0.87 -26.70
C TRP A 249 3.41 -0.84 -27.64
N VAL A 250 3.75 -1.98 -28.25
CA VAL A 250 4.92 -2.13 -29.11
C VAL A 250 4.52 -2.78 -30.43
N GLN A 251 4.84 -2.12 -31.54
CA GLN A 251 4.66 -2.66 -32.88
C GLN A 251 5.99 -2.54 -33.64
N GLN A 252 6.47 -3.66 -34.19
CA GLN A 252 7.73 -3.71 -34.96
C GLN A 252 8.93 -3.08 -34.23
N GLY A 253 9.01 -3.27 -32.91
CA GLY A 253 10.10 -2.75 -32.07
C GLY A 253 9.98 -1.27 -31.71
N GLN A 254 8.90 -0.60 -32.10
CA GLN A 254 8.64 0.80 -31.75
C GLN A 254 7.46 0.91 -30.79
N LEU A 255 7.56 1.84 -29.83
CA LEU A 255 6.44 2.20 -28.97
C LEU A 255 5.36 2.90 -29.79
N CYS A 256 4.12 2.45 -29.67
CA CYS A 256 2.96 3.06 -30.34
C CYS A 256 2.42 4.26 -29.55
N GLU A 257 2.61 4.26 -28.23
CA GLU A 257 2.09 5.25 -27.29
C GLU A 257 3.13 5.57 -26.20
N PRO A 258 3.10 6.78 -25.60
CA PRO A 258 3.93 7.09 -24.43
C PRO A 258 3.48 6.27 -23.22
N LEU A 259 4.43 5.84 -22.39
CA LEU A 259 4.12 5.13 -21.14
C LEU A 259 3.35 6.04 -20.17
N PRO A 260 2.37 5.50 -19.42
CA PRO A 260 1.65 6.28 -18.43
C PRO A 260 2.57 6.65 -17.27
N SER A 261 2.31 7.82 -16.68
CA SER A 261 2.96 8.25 -15.44
C SER A 261 2.51 7.39 -14.26
N LEU A 262 3.31 7.40 -13.18
CA LEU A 262 2.94 6.74 -11.92
C LEU A 262 1.62 7.25 -11.34
N ALA A 263 1.32 8.55 -11.51
CA ALA A 263 0.07 9.15 -11.05
C ALA A 263 -1.14 8.59 -11.82
N GLU A 264 -1.02 8.48 -13.15
CA GLU A 264 -2.06 7.89 -14.00
C GLU A 264 -2.25 6.40 -13.68
N SER A 265 -1.16 5.62 -13.55
CA SER A 265 -1.25 4.22 -13.16
C SER A 265 -1.88 4.03 -11.77
N ARG A 266 -1.56 4.90 -10.80
CA ARG A 266 -2.16 4.88 -9.47
C ARG A 266 -3.66 5.20 -9.53
N ALA A 267 -4.05 6.23 -10.27
CA ALA A 267 -5.45 6.61 -10.44
C ALA A 267 -6.24 5.47 -11.12
N PHE A 268 -5.66 4.84 -12.14
CA PHE A 268 -6.24 3.68 -12.81
C PHE A 268 -6.41 2.49 -11.84
N ALA A 269 -5.40 2.17 -11.03
CA ALA A 269 -5.49 1.10 -10.04
C ALA A 269 -6.58 1.39 -8.98
N GLN A 270 -6.66 2.63 -8.48
CA GLN A 270 -7.70 3.05 -7.54
C GLN A 270 -9.11 2.95 -8.13
N LEU A 271 -9.28 3.37 -9.39
CA LEU A 271 -10.54 3.25 -10.12
C LEU A 271 -10.92 1.78 -10.37
N GLY A 272 -9.96 0.95 -10.76
CA GLY A 272 -10.18 -0.49 -10.94
C GLY A 272 -10.61 -1.17 -9.65
N LEU A 273 -9.92 -0.87 -8.54
CA LEU A 273 -10.30 -1.31 -7.22
C LEU A 273 -11.70 -0.80 -6.86
N SER A 274 -12.02 0.47 -7.09
CA SER A 274 -13.33 1.04 -6.72
C SER A 274 -14.52 0.46 -7.49
N ARG A 275 -14.29 -0.19 -8.64
CA ARG A 275 -15.32 -0.89 -9.44
C ARG A 275 -15.51 -2.36 -9.06
N LEU A 276 -14.55 -2.99 -8.38
CA LEU A 276 -14.68 -4.37 -7.93
C LEU A 276 -15.77 -4.48 -6.87
N GLY A 277 -16.68 -5.45 -7.00
CA GLY A 277 -17.69 -5.73 -5.97
C GLY A 277 -17.07 -6.20 -4.65
N PRO A 278 -17.75 -6.03 -3.49
CA PRO A 278 -17.22 -6.38 -2.18
C PRO A 278 -16.80 -7.85 -2.09
N ASP A 279 -17.51 -8.75 -2.75
CA ASP A 279 -17.21 -10.18 -2.77
C ASP A 279 -15.84 -10.51 -3.39
N HIS A 280 -15.38 -9.70 -4.35
CA HIS A 280 -14.08 -9.86 -5.01
C HIS A 280 -12.95 -9.12 -4.28
N ARG A 281 -13.28 -8.17 -3.39
CA ARG A 281 -12.29 -7.41 -2.61
C ARG A 281 -11.91 -8.05 -1.28
N ARG A 282 -12.67 -9.06 -0.83
CA ARG A 282 -12.36 -9.78 0.41
C ARG A 282 -10.96 -10.37 0.33
N LEU A 283 -10.18 -10.21 1.39
CA LEU A 283 -8.85 -10.82 1.50
C LEU A 283 -8.94 -12.32 1.77
N GLU A 284 -9.99 -12.75 2.47
CA GLU A 284 -10.24 -14.15 2.78
C GLU A 284 -11.41 -14.68 1.95
N GLN A 285 -11.17 -15.80 1.28
CA GLN A 285 -12.17 -16.52 0.47
C GLN A 285 -12.98 -15.58 -0.46
N PRO A 286 -12.31 -14.78 -1.32
CA PRO A 286 -13.03 -13.96 -2.29
C PRO A 286 -13.86 -14.83 -3.25
N ALA A 287 -14.95 -14.28 -3.75
CA ALA A 287 -15.68 -14.92 -4.84
C ALA A 287 -14.77 -15.00 -6.09
N PRO A 288 -14.79 -16.12 -6.84
CA PRO A 288 -13.99 -16.23 -8.05
C PRO A 288 -14.53 -15.27 -9.12
N TYR A 289 -13.65 -14.42 -9.64
CA TYR A 289 -13.99 -13.57 -10.77
C TYR A 289 -14.08 -14.41 -12.05
N GLN A 290 -15.20 -14.29 -12.76
CA GLN A 290 -15.49 -15.15 -13.91
C GLN A 290 -14.70 -14.72 -15.15
N VAL A 291 -14.10 -15.72 -15.81
CA VAL A 291 -13.53 -15.60 -17.15
C VAL A 291 -14.30 -16.54 -18.06
N ALA A 292 -14.79 -16.05 -19.19
CA ALA A 292 -15.57 -16.82 -20.15
C ALA A 292 -14.92 -16.83 -21.54
N LEU A 293 -15.26 -17.83 -22.35
CA LEU A 293 -14.79 -17.98 -23.73
C LEU A 293 -15.92 -17.66 -24.71
N SER A 294 -15.58 -17.07 -25.86
CA SER A 294 -16.49 -16.95 -27.00
C SER A 294 -16.91 -18.32 -27.55
N GLU A 295 -18.03 -18.36 -28.29
CA GLU A 295 -18.48 -19.56 -29.02
C GLU A 295 -17.36 -20.19 -29.86
N LYS A 296 -16.65 -19.37 -30.63
CA LYS A 296 -15.61 -19.85 -31.54
C LYS A 296 -14.37 -20.31 -30.80
N LEU A 297 -13.97 -19.62 -29.73
CA LEU A 297 -12.82 -20.04 -28.93
C LEU A 297 -13.12 -21.35 -28.19
N GLN A 298 -14.32 -21.53 -27.64
CA GLN A 298 -14.76 -22.78 -27.04
C GLN A 298 -14.76 -23.93 -28.06
N ALA A 299 -15.29 -23.69 -29.27
CA ALA A 299 -15.29 -24.67 -30.34
C ALA A 299 -13.88 -25.06 -30.81
N LEU A 300 -12.94 -24.10 -30.86
CA LEU A 300 -11.53 -24.37 -31.15
C LEU A 300 -10.89 -25.24 -30.06
N LEU A 301 -11.13 -24.90 -28.79
CA LEU A 301 -10.64 -25.66 -27.65
C LEU A 301 -11.11 -27.11 -27.73
N HIS A 302 -12.42 -27.34 -27.91
CA HIS A 302 -12.99 -28.70 -28.02
C HIS A 302 -12.37 -29.50 -29.18
N ARG A 303 -12.20 -28.87 -30.35
CA ARG A 303 -11.63 -29.53 -31.53
C ARG A 303 -10.19 -29.99 -31.30
N LEU A 304 -9.37 -29.15 -30.68
CA LEU A 304 -7.97 -29.46 -30.42
C LEU A 304 -7.80 -30.48 -29.29
N SER A 305 -8.68 -30.45 -28.29
CA SER A 305 -8.70 -31.47 -27.24
C SER A 305 -9.17 -32.84 -27.74
N ALA A 306 -10.13 -32.89 -28.68
CA ALA A 306 -10.63 -34.13 -29.26
C ALA A 306 -9.70 -34.76 -30.31
N GLY A 307 -8.86 -33.96 -30.97
CA GLY A 307 -7.92 -34.42 -32.01
C GLY A 307 -6.58 -34.96 -31.49
N ALA A 308 -6.41 -35.06 -30.17
CA ALA A 308 -5.18 -35.56 -29.57
C ALA A 308 -5.15 -37.09 -29.58
N PRO A 309 -4.05 -37.74 -30.04
CA PRO A 309 -3.87 -39.15 -29.77
C PRO A 309 -3.81 -39.38 -28.25
N GLN A 310 -4.51 -40.41 -27.77
CA GLN A 310 -4.47 -40.86 -26.38
C GLN A 310 -3.05 -41.24 -25.96
#